data_AF-A0A5C5XFW6-F1
#
_entry.id   AF-A0A5C5XFW6-F1
#
_cell.length_a   1.000
_cell.length_b   1.000
_cell.length_c   1.000
_cell.angle_alpha   90.00
_cell.angle_beta   90.00
_cell.angle_gamma   90.00
#
_symmetry.space_group_name_H-M   'P 1'
#
loop_
_entity.id
_entity.type
_entity.pdbx_description
1 polymer ?
#
loop_
_entity_poly.entity_id
_entity_poly.type
_entity_poly.pdbx_seq_one_letter_code
_entity_poly.pdbx_strand_id
1 'polypeptide(L)'
;MNSPFPKKVYMPKQLQCCEAKQACEALIAFWNEVNIIGQGPKWDQMADQFTRFRLILEEYFASVEIALQNSGVFQDPEGTIRYQELRLQSMQILDRLIEDVNLLKSHDATFQKWSQMATELQGIFDRIADHEDLVRQMSERTVS
;
A
#
# COMPACT_ATOMS: atom_id res chain seq x y z
N MET A 1 19.81 14.44 -16.12
CA MET A 1 20.53 14.11 -14.87
C MET A 1 19.47 13.77 -13.82
N ASN A 2 19.38 12.51 -13.40
CA ASN A 2 18.49 12.13 -12.30
C ASN A 2 19.15 12.56 -10.99
N SER A 3 18.41 13.29 -10.13
CA SER A 3 18.88 13.67 -8.80
C SER A 3 19.29 12.40 -8.04
N PRO A 4 20.45 12.38 -7.35
CA PRO A 4 20.85 11.27 -6.50
C PRO A 4 20.00 11.18 -5.23
N PHE A 5 19.15 12.19 -4.95
CA PHE A 5 18.34 12.22 -3.75
C PHE A 5 17.00 11.49 -3.95
N PRO A 6 16.56 10.71 -2.95
CA PRO A 6 15.29 10.01 -3.02
C PRO A 6 14.14 10.99 -3.23
N LYS A 7 13.22 10.63 -4.14
CA LYS A 7 12.08 11.50 -4.49
C LYS A 7 11.12 11.63 -3.31
N LYS A 8 10.42 12.76 -3.25
CA LYS A 8 9.23 12.92 -2.40
C LYS A 8 8.19 11.88 -2.80
N VAL A 9 7.55 11.30 -1.79
CA VAL A 9 6.37 10.45 -1.97
C VAL A 9 5.14 11.25 -1.55
N TYR A 10 4.05 11.10 -2.28
CA TYR A 10 2.83 11.88 -2.11
C TYR A 10 1.65 10.97 -1.76
N MET A 11 0.69 11.53 -1.03
CA MET A 11 -0.57 10.86 -0.77
C MET A 11 -1.33 10.64 -2.09
N PRO A 12 -1.92 9.45 -2.31
CA PRO A 12 -2.91 9.23 -3.34
C PRO A 12 -4.08 10.19 -3.21
N LYS A 13 -4.62 10.62 -4.35
CA LYS A 13 -5.72 11.60 -4.40
C LYS A 13 -7.06 11.06 -3.88
N GLN A 14 -7.21 9.74 -3.73
CA GLN A 14 -8.51 9.08 -3.53
C GLN A 14 -8.48 7.96 -2.46
N LEU A 15 -7.67 8.10 -1.41
CA LEU A 15 -7.79 7.25 -0.22
C LEU A 15 -8.96 7.73 0.65
N GLN A 16 -10.00 6.91 0.75
CA GLN A 16 -11.22 7.15 1.52
C GLN A 16 -11.23 6.40 2.85
N CYS A 17 -10.60 5.22 2.98
CA CYS A 17 -10.58 4.50 4.25
C CYS A 17 -9.66 5.20 5.27
N CYS A 18 -10.18 5.45 6.49
CA CYS A 18 -9.45 6.15 7.53
C CYS A 18 -8.15 5.42 7.94
N GLU A 19 -8.18 4.09 8.02
CA GLU A 19 -7.06 3.29 8.51
C GLU A 19 -5.94 3.18 7.47
N ALA A 20 -6.28 2.80 6.23
CA ALA A 20 -5.31 2.75 5.13
C ALA A 20 -4.69 4.13 4.85
N LYS A 21 -5.50 5.19 4.92
CA LYS A 21 -5.05 6.57 4.77
C LYS A 21 -4.04 6.96 5.86
N GLN A 22 -4.38 6.73 7.14
CA GLN A 22 -3.48 7.04 8.25
C GLN A 22 -2.17 6.25 8.16
N ALA A 23 -2.23 4.99 7.74
CA ALA A 23 -1.06 4.15 7.54
C ALA A 23 -0.16 4.70 6.43
N CYS A 24 -0.74 5.15 5.30
CA CYS A 24 0.01 5.80 4.22
C CYS A 24 0.64 7.12 4.69
N GLU A 25 -0.12 7.95 5.41
CA GLU A 25 0.35 9.23 5.97
C GLU A 25 1.55 9.03 6.90
N ALA A 26 1.48 8.03 7.80
CA ALA A 26 2.57 7.71 8.71
C ALA A 26 3.84 7.26 7.97
N LEU A 27 3.69 6.39 6.96
CA LEU A 27 4.82 5.90 6.17
C LEU A 27 5.46 7.01 5.32
N ILE A 28 4.65 7.89 4.73
CA ILE A 28 5.11 9.07 3.98
C ILE A 28 5.83 10.06 4.90
N ALA A 29 5.27 10.33 6.08
CA ALA A 29 5.88 11.22 7.05
C ALA A 29 7.28 10.73 7.44
N PHE A 30 7.38 9.43 7.77
CA PHE A 30 8.67 8.82 8.09
C PHE A 30 9.64 8.87 6.90
N TRP A 31 9.20 8.48 5.69
CA TRP A 31 10.02 8.53 4.48
C TRP A 31 10.59 9.93 4.23
N ASN A 32 9.73 10.95 4.31
CA ASN A 32 10.13 12.33 4.08
C ASN A 32 11.05 12.83 5.19
N GLU A 33 10.83 12.45 6.44
CA GLU A 33 11.72 12.79 7.56
C GLU A 33 13.13 12.26 7.33
N VAL A 34 13.28 10.95 7.06
CA VAL A 34 14.60 10.33 6.89
C VAL A 34 15.34 10.81 5.65
N ASN A 35 14.64 11.26 4.61
CA ASN A 35 15.22 11.63 3.32
C ASN A 35 15.39 13.14 3.09
N ILE A 36 14.53 13.97 3.68
CA ILE A 36 14.51 15.42 3.45
C ILE A 36 15.14 16.15 4.63
N ILE A 37 14.95 15.64 5.85
CA ILE A 37 15.39 16.26 7.10
C ILE A 37 16.59 15.51 7.70
N GLY A 38 16.73 14.21 7.42
CA GLY A 38 17.61 13.27 8.12
C GLY A 38 19.06 13.09 7.61
N GLN A 39 19.79 12.19 8.29
CA GLN A 39 21.22 11.85 8.13
C GLN A 39 21.50 10.68 7.14
N GLY A 40 20.60 10.42 6.17
CA GLY A 40 20.73 9.30 5.23
C GLY A 40 19.89 8.06 5.60
N PRO A 41 20.06 6.92 4.88
CA PRO A 41 19.16 5.78 4.96
C PRO A 41 19.05 5.17 6.36
N LYS A 42 17.82 4.91 6.79
CA LYS A 42 17.47 4.26 8.06
C LYS A 42 16.83 2.91 7.76
N TRP A 43 17.66 1.98 7.26
CA TRP A 43 17.23 0.70 6.68
C TRP A 43 16.34 -0.12 7.61
N ASP A 44 16.82 -0.41 8.81
CA ASP A 44 16.09 -1.22 9.79
C ASP A 44 14.79 -0.54 10.23
N GLN A 45 14.85 0.77 10.50
CA GLN A 45 13.65 1.51 10.90
C GLN A 45 12.63 1.56 9.76
N MET A 46 13.06 1.73 8.50
CA MET A 46 12.17 1.68 7.35
C MET A 46 11.55 0.28 7.22
N ALA A 47 12.32 -0.78 7.45
CA ALA A 47 11.81 -2.15 7.42
C ALA A 47 10.72 -2.36 8.48
N ASP A 48 10.91 -1.81 9.67
CA ASP A 48 9.91 -1.85 10.74
C ASP A 48 8.65 -1.07 10.37
N GLN A 49 8.79 0.10 9.74
CA GLN A 49 7.64 0.88 9.26
C GLN A 49 6.88 0.16 8.15
N PHE A 50 7.56 -0.43 7.17
CA PHE A 50 6.93 -1.26 6.14
C PHE A 50 6.23 -2.49 6.75
N THR A 51 6.83 -3.12 7.76
CA THR A 51 6.22 -4.25 8.46
C THR A 51 4.91 -3.84 9.14
N ARG A 52 4.91 -2.70 9.85
CA ARG A 52 3.70 -2.16 10.48
C ARG A 52 2.64 -1.79 9.46
N PHE A 53 3.04 -1.12 8.38
CA PHE A 53 2.15 -0.74 7.29
C PHE A 53 1.47 -1.96 6.66
N ARG A 54 2.24 -3.02 6.39
CA ARG A 54 1.71 -4.29 5.86
C ARG A 54 0.67 -4.91 6.79
N LEU A 55 0.92 -4.95 8.10
CA LEU A 55 -0.03 -5.51 9.07
C LEU A 55 -1.35 -4.75 9.09
N ILE A 56 -1.30 -3.41 9.04
CA ILE A 56 -2.51 -2.58 8.98
C ILE A 56 -3.29 -2.86 7.69
N LEU A 57 -2.61 -2.97 6.55
CA LEU A 57 -3.27 -3.30 5.29
C LEU A 57 -3.84 -4.72 5.27
N GLU A 58 -3.17 -5.68 5.89
CA GLU A 58 -3.65 -7.05 6.02
C GLU A 58 -4.96 -7.11 6.81
N GLU A 59 -5.03 -6.40 7.95
CA GLU A 59 -6.26 -6.25 8.73
C GLU A 59 -7.36 -5.53 7.95
N TYR A 60 -7.01 -4.44 7.27
CA TYR A 60 -7.94 -3.67 6.43
C TYR A 60 -8.54 -4.53 5.31
N PHE A 61 -7.70 -5.22 4.51
CA PHE A 61 -8.16 -6.07 3.42
C PHE A 61 -9.04 -7.22 3.93
N ALA A 62 -8.70 -7.83 5.06
CA ALA A 62 -9.55 -8.84 5.68
C ALA A 62 -10.92 -8.28 6.07
N SER A 63 -10.97 -7.06 6.65
CA SER A 63 -12.23 -6.41 7.01
C SER A 63 -13.11 -6.11 5.78
N VAL A 64 -12.50 -5.68 4.67
CA VAL A 64 -13.19 -5.44 3.40
C VAL A 64 -13.76 -6.72 2.84
N GLU A 65 -13.00 -7.82 2.84
CA GLU A 65 -13.49 -9.11 2.36
C GLU A 65 -14.72 -9.59 3.16
N ILE A 66 -14.69 -9.47 4.49
CA ILE A 66 -15.82 -9.82 5.37
C ILE A 66 -17.04 -8.93 5.04
N ALA A 67 -16.85 -7.62 4.87
CA ALA A 67 -17.93 -6.70 4.54
C ALA A 67 -18.57 -7.03 3.19
N LEU A 68 -17.76 -7.30 2.16
CA LEU A 68 -18.25 -7.66 0.83
C LEU A 68 -18.99 -9.00 0.84
N GLN A 69 -18.51 -9.98 1.62
CA GLN A 69 -19.20 -11.27 1.79
C GLN A 69 -20.61 -11.11 2.38
N ASN A 70 -20.78 -10.16 3.30
CA ASN A 70 -22.08 -9.88 3.91
C ASN A 70 -23.00 -8.99 3.05
N SER A 71 -22.48 -8.36 2.00
CA SER A 71 -23.21 -7.37 1.18
C SER A 71 -23.99 -7.97 0.01
N GLY A 72 -23.82 -9.25 -0.30
CA GLY A 72 -24.50 -9.90 -1.43
C GLY A 72 -23.88 -9.64 -2.81
N VAL A 73 -22.65 -9.10 -2.87
CA VAL A 73 -21.90 -8.89 -4.13
C VAL A 73 -21.80 -10.16 -5.00
N PHE A 74 -21.92 -11.35 -4.42
CA PHE A 74 -21.83 -12.63 -5.12
C PHE A 74 -23.12 -13.08 -5.83
N GLN A 75 -24.15 -12.23 -5.87
CA GLN A 75 -25.41 -12.59 -6.54
C GLN A 75 -25.31 -12.66 -8.06
N ASP A 76 -24.26 -12.08 -8.66
CA ASP A 76 -24.02 -12.14 -10.10
C ASP A 76 -22.56 -12.54 -10.46
N PRO A 77 -22.32 -13.08 -11.67
CA PRO A 77 -20.99 -13.50 -12.10
C PRO A 77 -19.96 -12.36 -12.16
N GLU A 78 -20.38 -11.14 -12.50
CA GLU A 78 -19.48 -9.99 -12.58
C GLU A 78 -19.00 -9.57 -11.17
N GLY A 79 -19.90 -9.58 -10.18
CA GLY A 79 -19.53 -9.33 -8.79
C GLY A 79 -18.53 -10.37 -8.25
N THR A 80 -18.68 -11.63 -8.65
CA THR A 80 -17.71 -12.69 -8.32
C THR A 80 -16.34 -12.45 -8.97
N ILE A 81 -16.29 -12.08 -10.25
CA ILE A 81 -15.04 -11.76 -10.96
C ILE A 81 -14.33 -10.57 -10.30
N ARG A 82 -15.07 -9.49 -10.00
CA ARG A 82 -14.52 -8.30 -9.36
C ARG A 82 -13.99 -8.58 -7.95
N TYR A 83 -14.67 -9.44 -7.18
CA TYR A 83 -14.15 -9.88 -5.88
C TYR A 83 -12.84 -10.66 -6.01
N GLN A 84 -12.72 -11.53 -7.01
CA GLN A 84 -11.47 -12.26 -7.25
C GLN A 84 -10.34 -11.32 -7.67
N GLU A 85 -10.64 -10.31 -8.49
CA GLU A 85 -9.69 -9.26 -8.86
C GLU A 85 -9.24 -8.46 -7.63
N LEU A 86 -10.17 -8.04 -6.78
CA LEU A 86 -9.88 -7.33 -5.54
C LEU A 86 -8.94 -8.14 -4.63
N ARG A 87 -9.25 -9.42 -4.42
CA ARG A 87 -8.44 -10.31 -3.60
C ARG A 87 -7.02 -10.49 -4.16
N LEU A 88 -6.91 -10.60 -5.49
CA LEU A 88 -5.61 -10.67 -6.15
C LEU A 88 -4.81 -9.37 -5.95
N GLN A 89 -5.45 -8.20 -6.06
CA GLN A 89 -4.80 -6.91 -5.79
C GLN A 89 -4.29 -6.83 -4.34
N SER A 90 -5.10 -7.23 -3.36
CA SER A 90 -4.70 -7.28 -1.95
C SER A 90 -3.46 -8.14 -1.74
N MET A 91 -3.45 -9.35 -2.29
CA MET A 91 -2.29 -10.25 -2.21
C MET A 91 -1.04 -9.62 -2.84
N GLN A 92 -1.17 -9.05 -4.04
CA GLN A 92 -0.04 -8.42 -4.74
C GLN A 92 0.55 -7.23 -3.98
N ILE A 93 -0.29 -6.44 -3.30
CA ILE A 93 0.16 -5.32 -2.45
C ILE A 93 0.94 -5.86 -1.25
N LEU A 94 0.40 -6.87 -0.54
CA LEU A 94 1.03 -7.46 0.64
C LEU A 94 2.33 -8.20 0.31
N ASP A 95 2.36 -8.93 -0.80
CA ASP A 95 3.55 -9.64 -1.31
C ASP A 95 4.65 -8.66 -1.67
N ARG A 96 4.29 -7.55 -2.33
CA ARG A 96 5.26 -6.52 -2.65
C ARG A 96 5.86 -5.88 -1.40
N LEU A 97 5.06 -5.62 -0.38
CA LEU A 97 5.53 -5.06 0.88
C LEU A 97 6.49 -6.00 1.61
N ILE A 98 6.25 -7.32 1.60
CA ILE A 98 7.18 -8.26 2.24
C ILE A 98 8.49 -8.38 1.46
N GLU A 99 8.47 -8.28 0.13
CA GLU A 99 9.68 -8.19 -0.69
C GLU A 99 10.52 -6.96 -0.31
N ASP A 100 9.88 -5.80 -0.18
CA ASP A 100 10.57 -4.55 0.20
C ASP A 100 11.12 -4.63 1.63
N VAL A 101 10.40 -5.24 2.59
CA VAL A 101 10.91 -5.52 3.96
C VAL A 101 12.14 -6.40 3.91
N ASN A 102 12.11 -7.49 3.14
CA ASN A 102 13.22 -8.41 3.03
C ASN A 102 14.45 -7.74 2.39
N LEU A 103 14.24 -6.88 1.39
CA LEU A 103 15.28 -6.09 0.77
C LEU A 103 15.93 -5.13 1.78
N LEU A 104 15.13 -4.42 2.56
CA LEU A 104 15.60 -3.47 3.58
C LEU A 104 16.41 -4.14 4.70
N LYS A 105 16.02 -5.36 5.10
CA LYS A 105 16.72 -6.16 6.11
C LYS A 105 17.94 -6.90 5.55
N SER A 106 18.11 -6.93 4.24
CA SER A 106 19.26 -7.60 3.61
C SER A 106 20.53 -6.76 3.75
N HIS A 107 21.68 -7.42 3.88
CA HIS A 107 22.99 -6.77 3.81
C HIS A 107 23.31 -6.24 2.40
N ASP A 108 22.47 -6.53 1.41
CA ASP A 108 22.58 -6.09 0.02
C ASP A 108 21.88 -4.76 -0.25
N ALA A 109 21.37 -4.08 0.79
CA ALA A 109 20.74 -2.77 0.66
C ALA A 109 21.78 -1.71 0.23
N THR A 110 21.55 -1.10 -0.94
CA THR A 110 22.44 -0.05 -1.50
C THR A 110 21.70 1.27 -1.57
N PHE A 111 22.42 2.39 -1.52
CA PHE A 111 21.80 3.70 -1.67
C PHE A 111 21.00 3.87 -2.99
N GLN A 112 21.36 3.15 -4.05
CA GLN A 112 20.56 3.09 -5.27
C GLN A 112 19.20 2.43 -5.04
N LYS A 113 19.17 1.29 -4.32
CA LYS A 113 17.91 0.63 -3.91
C LYS A 113 17.07 1.55 -3.03
N TRP A 114 17.71 2.25 -2.08
CA TRP A 114 17.03 3.28 -1.28
C TRP A 114 16.33 4.31 -2.16
N SER A 115 17.03 4.86 -3.16
CA SER A 115 16.42 5.85 -4.05
C SER A 115 15.28 5.29 -4.89
N GLN A 116 15.28 4.00 -5.21
CA GLN A 116 14.22 3.34 -5.98
C GLN A 116 12.95 3.14 -5.15
N MET A 117 13.09 2.89 -3.84
CA MET A 117 11.97 2.69 -2.93
C MET A 117 10.95 3.83 -2.93
N ALA A 118 11.34 5.09 -3.17
CA ALA A 118 10.37 6.18 -3.32
C ALA A 118 9.36 5.91 -4.45
N THR A 119 9.85 5.36 -5.57
CA THR A 119 9.01 5.04 -6.72
C THR A 119 8.15 3.82 -6.44
N GLU A 120 8.69 2.84 -5.73
CA GLU A 120 7.98 1.62 -5.32
C GLU A 120 6.87 1.95 -4.33
N LEU A 121 7.15 2.77 -3.32
CA LEU A 121 6.16 3.30 -2.37
C LEU A 121 5.03 4.03 -3.07
N GLN A 122 5.35 4.91 -4.03
CA GLN A 122 4.31 5.60 -4.79
C GLN A 122 3.43 4.60 -5.55
N GLY A 123 4.03 3.59 -6.19
CA GLY A 123 3.28 2.55 -6.88
C GLY A 123 2.40 1.70 -5.96
N ILE A 124 2.85 1.42 -4.73
CA ILE A 124 2.04 0.74 -3.71
C ILE A 124 0.84 1.61 -3.32
N PHE A 125 1.07 2.90 -3.08
CA PHE A 125 -0.01 3.82 -2.71
C PHE A 125 -1.04 4.01 -3.82
N ASP A 126 -0.60 4.09 -5.08
CA ASP A 126 -1.50 4.16 -6.23
C ASP A 126 -2.37 2.88 -6.33
N ARG A 127 -1.77 1.69 -6.14
CA ARG A 127 -2.51 0.42 -6.11
C ARG A 127 -3.52 0.33 -4.97
N ILE A 128 -3.20 0.87 -3.79
CA ILE A 128 -4.16 0.91 -2.68
C ILE A 128 -5.35 1.81 -3.04
N ALA A 129 -5.11 2.95 -3.69
CA ALA A 129 -6.19 3.82 -4.15
C ALA A 129 -7.08 3.13 -5.20
N ASP A 130 -6.48 2.40 -6.15
CA ASP A 130 -7.23 1.61 -7.14
C ASP A 130 -8.07 0.50 -6.46
N HIS A 131 -7.49 -0.18 -5.46
CA HIS A 131 -8.22 -1.17 -4.65
C HIS A 131 -9.42 -0.54 -3.96
N GLU A 132 -9.28 0.63 -3.32
CA GLU A 132 -10.39 1.32 -2.67
C GLU A 132 -11.49 1.76 -3.64
N ASP A 133 -11.12 2.19 -4.84
CA ASP A 133 -12.11 2.53 -5.86
C ASP A 133 -12.91 1.29 -6.31
N LEU A 134 -12.24 0.14 -6.45
CA LEU A 134 -12.91 -1.12 -6.75
C LEU A 134 -13.88 -1.53 -5.63
N VAL A 135 -13.48 -1.42 -4.35
CA VAL A 135 -14.36 -1.66 -3.20
C VAL A 135 -15.60 -0.77 -3.25
N ARG A 136 -15.41 0.53 -3.53
CA ARG A 136 -16.51 1.50 -3.66
C ARG A 136 -17.48 1.10 -4.77
N GLN A 137 -16.97 0.80 -5.97
CA GLN A 137 -17.81 0.36 -7.09
C GLN A 137 -18.61 -0.90 -6.76
N MET A 138 -17.99 -1.87 -6.06
CA MET A 138 -18.66 -3.10 -5.64
C MET A 138 -19.74 -2.84 -4.59
N SER A 139 -19.49 -1.92 -3.66
CA SER A 139 -20.42 -1.53 -2.60
C SER A 139 -21.61 -0.72 -3.12
N GLU A 140 -21.44 0.09 -4.17
CA GLU A 140 -22.52 0.86 -4.78
C GLU A 140 -23.50 -0.02 -5.57
N ARG A 141 -23.03 -1.16 -6.11
CA ARG A 141 -23.85 -2.12 -6.85
C ARG A 141 -24.86 -2.86 -5.98
N THR A 142 -24.55 -3.10 -4.71
CA THR A 142 -25.44 -3.83 -3.80
C THR A 142 -26.61 -2.99 -3.28
N VAL A 143 -26.59 -1.68 -3.53
CA VAL A 143 -27.63 -0.73 -3.09
C VAL A 143 -28.60 -0.37 -4.24
N SER A 144 -28.31 -0.81 -5.48
CA SER A 144 -29.16 -0.60 -6.67
C SER A 144 -30.02 -1.82 -7.00
#